data_AF-A0A7X6TM75-F1
#
_entry.id   AF-A0A7X6TM75-F1
#
_cell.length_a   1.000
_cell.length_b   1.000
_cell.length_c   1.000
_cell.angle_alpha   90.00
_cell.angle_beta   90.00
_cell.angle_gamma   90.00
#
_symmetry.space_group_name_H-M   'P 1'
#
loop_
_entity.id
_entity.type
_entity.pdbx_description
1 polymer ?
#
loop_
_entity_poly.entity_id
_entity_poly.type
_entity_poly.pdbx_seq_one_letter_code
_entity_poly.pdbx_strand_id
1 'polypeptide(L)'
;GSYFHDIGKLENPMAFTENQDGDNPHDRMLPLESSKTITRHPSDGVKLGKKYRLPQPILNIIAQHHGSTVLEYFYHKACDMAEADGKPVPSTASYSYQTPVPDSEESAIVMLADSVEAAMRSVNPEDIEGAEKLIRRIVKTKTDQNQLIKSGLSFAQVETIILSFLHVYAGHFHQRIAYPERQPEPATI
;
A
#
# COMPACT_ATOMS: atom_id res chain seq x y z
N GLY A 1 -2.99 1.91 -15.54
CA GLY A 1 -2.22 2.40 -14.37
C GLY A 1 -1.99 1.28 -13.39
N SER A 2 -3.04 0.89 -12.65
CA SER A 2 -2.99 -0.16 -11.62
C SER A 2 -2.39 -1.49 -12.07
N TYR A 3 -2.70 -2.01 -13.27
CA TYR A 3 -2.06 -3.26 -13.72
C TYR A 3 -0.54 -3.20 -13.84
N PHE A 4 0.05 -2.00 -13.97
CA PHE A 4 1.46 -1.84 -14.25
C PHE A 4 2.26 -1.19 -13.11
N HIS A 5 1.62 -0.65 -12.07
CA HIS A 5 2.30 0.17 -11.05
C HIS A 5 3.50 -0.56 -10.41
N ASP A 6 3.37 -1.87 -10.22
CA ASP A 6 4.34 -2.76 -9.59
C ASP A 6 5.28 -3.52 -10.54
N ILE A 7 5.27 -3.27 -11.86
CA ILE A 7 6.05 -4.10 -12.80
C ILE A 7 7.56 -4.10 -12.56
N GLY A 8 8.08 -3.12 -11.83
CA GLY A 8 9.48 -3.12 -11.44
C GLY A 8 9.85 -4.21 -10.43
N LYS A 9 8.87 -4.78 -9.72
CA LYS A 9 9.09 -5.93 -8.82
C LYS A 9 9.60 -7.15 -9.58
N LEU A 10 9.36 -7.23 -10.90
CA LEU A 10 9.88 -8.29 -11.78
C LEU A 10 11.42 -8.38 -11.81
N GLU A 11 12.13 -7.30 -11.49
CA GLU A 11 13.61 -7.31 -11.41
C GLU A 11 14.13 -8.08 -10.18
N ASN A 12 13.34 -8.19 -9.12
CA ASN A 12 13.68 -9.01 -7.95
C ASN A 12 12.40 -9.52 -7.26
N PRO A 13 11.68 -10.50 -7.85
CA PRO A 13 10.36 -10.90 -7.37
C PRO A 13 10.36 -11.39 -5.91
N MET A 14 11.40 -12.13 -5.52
CA MET A 14 11.53 -12.72 -4.18
C MET A 14 11.73 -11.69 -3.07
N ALA A 15 12.04 -10.43 -3.39
CA ALA A 15 12.10 -9.34 -2.41
C ALA A 15 10.72 -8.78 -2.02
N PHE A 16 9.62 -9.35 -2.52
CA PHE A 16 8.28 -8.87 -2.24
C PHE A 16 7.42 -10.01 -1.69
N THR A 17 6.74 -9.76 -0.57
CA THR A 17 6.11 -10.81 0.25
C THR A 17 4.99 -11.54 -0.48
N GLU A 18 4.31 -10.88 -1.42
CA GLU A 18 3.28 -11.48 -2.26
C GLU A 18 3.81 -12.57 -3.21
N ASN A 19 5.12 -12.67 -3.40
CA ASN A 19 5.77 -13.69 -4.26
C ASN A 19 6.55 -14.73 -3.45
N GLN A 20 6.48 -14.71 -2.11
CA GLN A 20 7.27 -15.57 -1.24
C GLN A 20 6.46 -16.76 -0.73
N ASP A 21 7.04 -17.96 -0.81
CA ASP A 21 6.49 -19.20 -0.22
C ASP A 21 7.19 -19.53 1.12
N GLY A 22 7.29 -18.54 2.01
CA GLY A 22 7.68 -18.71 3.42
C GLY A 22 9.11 -18.30 3.82
N ASP A 23 10.10 -18.28 2.91
CA ASP A 23 11.42 -17.68 3.19
C ASP A 23 11.41 -16.20 2.79
N ASN A 24 11.68 -15.32 3.75
CA ASN A 24 11.76 -13.88 3.53
C ASN A 24 13.22 -13.43 3.51
N PRO A 25 13.78 -13.02 2.35
CA PRO A 25 15.18 -12.62 2.25
C PRO A 25 15.52 -11.43 3.16
N HIS A 26 14.54 -10.60 3.51
CA HIS A 26 14.74 -9.44 4.38
C HIS A 26 15.07 -9.79 5.84
N ASP A 27 14.83 -11.02 6.27
CA ASP A 27 15.19 -11.48 7.61
C ASP A 27 16.71 -11.60 7.80
N ARG A 28 17.44 -11.78 6.70
CA ARG A 28 18.89 -11.92 6.66
C ARG A 28 19.61 -10.66 6.16
N MET A 29 18.86 -9.57 5.93
CA MET A 29 19.38 -8.31 5.40
C MET A 29 19.33 -7.21 6.45
N LEU A 30 20.29 -6.27 6.36
CA LEU A 30 20.21 -5.02 7.12
C LEU A 30 18.98 -4.21 6.66
N PRO A 31 18.28 -3.51 7.58
CA PRO A 31 17.08 -2.75 7.22
C PRO A 31 17.29 -1.77 6.07
N LEU A 32 18.45 -1.09 6.04
CA LEU A 32 18.81 -0.18 4.96
C LEU A 32 18.91 -0.87 3.59
N GLU A 33 19.45 -2.08 3.54
CA GLU A 33 19.59 -2.83 2.28
C GLU A 33 18.23 -3.35 1.80
N SER A 34 17.37 -3.79 2.72
CA SER A 34 15.98 -4.13 2.42
C SER A 34 15.23 -2.92 1.87
N SER A 35 15.35 -1.75 2.51
CA SER A 35 14.73 -0.51 2.04
C SER A 35 15.21 -0.10 0.65
N LYS A 36 16.51 -0.14 0.37
CA LYS A 36 17.05 0.16 -0.96
C LYS A 36 16.52 -0.81 -2.02
N THR A 37 16.38 -2.09 -1.68
CA THR A 37 15.87 -3.11 -2.60
C THR A 37 14.42 -2.84 -2.95
N ILE A 38 13.56 -2.62 -1.95
CA ILE A 38 12.13 -2.39 -2.15
C ILE A 38 11.88 -1.04 -2.84
N THR A 39 12.53 0.04 -2.39
CA THR A 39 12.30 1.39 -2.94
C THR A 39 12.77 1.58 -4.38
N ARG A 40 13.54 0.63 -4.93
CA ARG A 40 14.02 0.69 -6.32
C ARG A 40 12.93 0.36 -7.34
N HIS A 41 11.92 -0.42 -6.97
CA HIS A 41 10.96 -0.98 -7.94
C HIS A 41 10.21 0.08 -8.78
N PRO A 42 9.84 1.29 -8.30
CA PRO A 42 9.20 2.28 -9.18
C PRO A 42 10.14 2.71 -10.31
N SER A 43 11.43 2.94 -9.97
CA SER A 43 12.44 3.35 -10.96
C SER A 43 12.73 2.25 -11.98
N ASP A 44 12.77 1.00 -11.53
CA ASP A 44 12.94 -0.16 -12.40
C ASP A 44 11.71 -0.39 -13.27
N GLY A 45 10.51 -0.20 -12.72
CA GLY A 45 9.25 -0.26 -13.46
C GLY A 45 9.18 0.81 -14.56
N VAL A 46 9.65 2.04 -14.29
CA VAL A 46 9.72 3.09 -15.32
C VAL A 46 10.71 2.71 -16.43
N LYS A 47 11.89 2.14 -16.09
CA LYS A 47 12.86 1.67 -17.10
C LYS A 47 12.24 0.58 -17.97
N LEU A 48 11.59 -0.41 -17.35
CA LEU A 48 10.95 -1.52 -18.03
C LEU A 48 9.78 -1.04 -18.91
N GLY A 49 8.94 -0.17 -18.37
CA GLY A 49 7.83 0.44 -19.10
C GLY A 49 8.28 1.23 -20.32
N LYS A 50 9.37 2.02 -20.21
CA LYS A 50 9.97 2.73 -21.34
C LYS A 50 10.52 1.78 -22.40
N LYS A 51 11.19 0.70 -21.99
CA LYS A 51 11.69 -0.34 -22.91
C LYS A 51 10.58 -0.94 -23.76
N TYR A 52 9.41 -1.17 -23.15
CA TYR A 52 8.22 -1.70 -23.85
C TYR A 52 7.25 -0.62 -24.33
N ARG A 53 7.66 0.66 -24.34
CA ARG A 53 6.91 1.79 -24.89
C ARG A 53 5.52 1.97 -24.25
N LEU A 54 5.41 1.75 -22.94
CA LEU A 54 4.19 2.08 -22.22
C LEU A 54 3.89 3.59 -22.33
N PRO A 55 2.61 3.97 -22.49
CA PRO A 55 2.19 5.37 -22.52
C PRO A 55 2.64 6.17 -21.28
N GLN A 56 2.93 7.46 -21.48
CA GLN A 56 3.40 8.35 -20.40
C GLN A 56 2.48 8.37 -19.16
N PRO A 57 1.14 8.37 -19.28
CA PRO A 57 0.28 8.31 -18.08
C PRO A 57 0.49 7.05 -17.23
N ILE A 58 0.83 5.91 -17.85
CA ILE A 58 1.15 4.68 -17.11
C ILE A 58 2.52 4.81 -16.44
N LEU A 59 3.51 5.35 -17.14
CA LEU A 59 4.84 5.61 -16.56
C LEU A 59 4.77 6.56 -15.36
N ASN A 60 3.88 7.57 -15.40
CA ASN A 60 3.65 8.48 -14.29
C ASN A 60 3.11 7.73 -13.07
N ILE A 61 2.10 6.88 -13.24
CA ILE A 61 1.55 6.08 -12.14
C ILE A 61 2.62 5.15 -11.55
N ILE A 62 3.40 4.46 -12.40
CA ILE A 62 4.51 3.62 -11.92
C ILE A 62 5.49 4.44 -11.10
N ALA A 63 5.86 5.63 -11.56
CA ALA A 63 6.81 6.48 -10.85
C ALA A 63 6.24 7.04 -9.54
N GLN A 64 4.94 7.31 -9.46
CA GLN A 64 4.35 8.16 -8.41
C GLN A 64 3.54 7.42 -7.35
N HIS A 65 3.16 6.15 -7.57
CA HIS A 65 2.18 5.47 -6.70
C HIS A 65 2.60 5.34 -5.23
N HIS A 66 3.90 5.42 -4.91
CA HIS A 66 4.37 5.51 -3.53
C HIS A 66 4.76 6.93 -3.06
N GLY A 67 4.90 7.90 -3.98
CA GLY A 67 5.31 9.26 -3.65
C GLY A 67 6.62 9.30 -2.87
N SER A 68 6.64 9.94 -1.71
CA SER A 68 7.82 10.01 -0.85
C SER A 68 7.64 9.32 0.50
N THR A 69 6.76 8.30 0.57
CA THR A 69 6.43 7.64 1.84
C THR A 69 7.60 6.86 2.41
N VAL A 70 7.62 6.72 3.73
CA VAL A 70 8.62 5.94 4.48
C VAL A 70 8.22 4.46 4.49
N LEU A 71 9.19 3.56 4.32
CA LEU A 71 9.05 2.13 4.63
C LEU A 71 9.13 1.95 6.14
N GLU A 72 8.02 2.25 6.82
CA GLU A 72 7.91 2.29 8.28
C GLU A 72 8.55 1.07 8.94
N TYR A 73 8.20 -0.15 8.52
CA TYR A 73 8.73 -1.39 9.14
C TYR A 73 10.26 -1.42 9.22
N PHE A 74 10.95 -1.11 8.13
CA PHE A 74 12.42 -1.12 8.10
C PHE A 74 13.02 0.09 8.81
N TYR A 75 12.33 1.23 8.80
CA TYR A 75 12.74 2.39 9.58
C TYR A 75 12.69 2.12 11.09
N HIS A 76 11.58 1.59 11.61
CA HIS A 76 11.45 1.22 13.03
C HIS A 76 12.47 0.15 13.41
N LYS A 77 12.63 -0.90 12.59
CA LYS A 77 13.66 -1.94 12.81
C LYS A 77 15.07 -1.33 12.89
N ALA A 78 15.36 -0.31 12.08
CA ALA A 78 16.65 0.38 12.12
C ALA A 78 16.82 1.26 13.37
N CYS A 79 15.75 1.92 13.83
CA CYS A 79 15.74 2.69 15.08
C CYS A 79 16.01 1.77 16.28
N ASP A 80 15.33 0.64 16.37
CA ASP A 80 15.50 -0.33 17.45
C ASP A 80 16.94 -0.87 17.50
N MET A 81 17.51 -1.18 16.33
CA MET A 81 18.91 -1.60 16.22
C MET A 81 19.88 -0.49 16.63
N ALA A 82 19.61 0.76 16.24
CA ALA A 82 20.45 1.89 16.61
C ALA A 82 20.40 2.15 18.11
N GLU A 83 19.23 2.06 18.73
CA GLU A 83 19.06 2.18 20.19
C GLU A 83 19.83 1.10 20.93
N ALA A 84 19.70 -0.17 20.52
CA ALA A 84 20.41 -1.30 21.12
C ALA A 84 21.94 -1.16 21.03
N ASP A 85 22.45 -0.56 19.95
CA ASP A 85 23.88 -0.32 19.71
C ASP A 85 24.39 1.01 20.31
N GLY A 86 23.53 1.82 20.93
CA GLY A 86 23.88 3.18 21.40
C GLY A 86 24.25 4.16 20.28
N LYS A 87 23.73 3.94 19.08
CA LYS A 87 23.95 4.75 17.86
C LYS A 87 22.87 5.82 17.72
N PRO A 88 23.14 6.92 16.99
CA PRO A 88 22.13 7.94 16.71
C PRO A 88 20.97 7.37 15.87
N VAL A 89 19.79 7.96 16.06
CA VAL A 89 18.58 7.61 15.30
C VAL A 89 18.86 7.76 13.80
N PRO A 90 18.57 6.74 12.98
CA PRO A 90 18.80 6.81 11.55
C PRO A 90 17.90 7.86 10.88
N SER A 91 18.35 8.42 9.76
CA SER A 91 17.55 9.38 8.99
C SER A 91 16.39 8.69 8.29
N THR A 92 15.17 9.19 8.47
CA THR A 92 13.96 8.74 7.75
C THR A 92 14.14 8.74 6.24
N ALA A 93 14.88 9.71 5.69
CA ALA A 93 15.13 9.83 4.25
C ALA A 93 15.82 8.61 3.64
N SER A 94 16.60 7.86 4.42
CA SER A 94 17.25 6.61 3.97
C SER A 94 16.27 5.45 3.80
N TYR A 95 15.05 5.59 4.32
CA TYR A 95 13.99 4.59 4.32
C TYR A 95 12.76 5.08 3.54
N SER A 96 12.84 6.25 2.91
CA SER A 96 11.77 6.82 2.07
C SER A 96 11.94 6.46 0.61
N TYR A 97 10.81 6.31 -0.09
CA TYR A 97 10.80 6.36 -1.55
C TYR A 97 11.37 7.70 -2.03
N GLN A 98 12.27 7.66 -3.01
CA GLN A 98 12.83 8.84 -3.67
C GLN A 98 12.10 9.09 -4.99
N THR A 99 10.77 9.15 -4.92
CA THR A 99 9.89 9.27 -6.08
C THR A 99 8.98 10.49 -5.99
N PRO A 100 8.54 11.05 -7.13
CA PRO A 100 7.64 12.20 -7.12
C PRO A 100 6.29 11.83 -6.50
N VAL A 101 5.69 12.76 -5.76
CA VAL A 101 4.28 12.65 -5.33
C VAL A 101 3.34 12.65 -6.55
N PRO A 102 2.14 12.04 -6.45
CA PRO A 102 1.11 12.11 -7.46
C PRO A 102 0.83 13.53 -7.94
N ASP A 103 0.85 13.72 -9.27
CA ASP A 103 0.54 14.99 -9.94
C ASP A 103 -0.75 14.94 -10.77
N SER A 104 -1.53 13.87 -10.60
CA SER A 104 -2.85 13.66 -11.21
C SER A 104 -3.78 12.96 -10.22
N GLU A 105 -5.09 13.10 -10.47
CA GLU A 105 -6.13 12.43 -9.68
C GLU A 105 -5.96 10.90 -9.77
N GLU A 106 -5.65 10.37 -10.95
CA GLU A 106 -5.49 8.94 -11.19
C GLU A 106 -4.29 8.35 -10.45
N SER A 107 -3.12 9.03 -10.47
CA SER A 107 -1.95 8.59 -9.70
C SER A 107 -2.23 8.59 -8.19
N ALA A 108 -2.98 9.59 -7.70
CA ALA A 108 -3.36 9.67 -6.30
C ALA A 108 -4.35 8.56 -5.91
N ILE A 109 -5.34 8.27 -6.77
CA ILE A 109 -6.28 7.17 -6.55
C ILE A 109 -5.53 5.83 -6.50
N VAL A 110 -4.56 5.59 -7.39
CA VAL A 110 -3.75 4.36 -7.37
C VAL A 110 -2.92 4.27 -6.08
N MET A 111 -2.27 5.35 -5.65
CA MET A 111 -1.55 5.39 -4.38
C MET A 111 -2.46 5.02 -3.19
N LEU A 112 -3.65 5.60 -3.12
CA LEU A 112 -4.58 5.36 -2.03
C LEU A 112 -5.12 3.94 -2.08
N ALA A 113 -5.47 3.44 -3.26
CA ALA A 113 -5.99 2.08 -3.46
C ALA A 113 -4.95 1.02 -3.07
N ASP A 114 -3.70 1.16 -3.51
CA ASP A 114 -2.59 0.27 -3.14
C ASP A 114 -2.37 0.24 -1.62
N SER A 115 -2.30 1.42 -1.00
CA SER A 115 -2.09 1.53 0.46
C SER A 115 -3.25 0.94 1.26
N VAL A 116 -4.50 1.14 0.80
CA VAL A 116 -5.70 0.58 1.42
C VAL A 116 -5.72 -0.93 1.26
N GLU A 117 -5.44 -1.45 0.07
CA GLU A 117 -5.47 -2.89 -0.21
C GLU A 117 -4.44 -3.65 0.64
N ALA A 118 -3.20 -3.17 0.66
CA ALA A 118 -2.14 -3.76 1.48
C ALA A 118 -2.50 -3.76 2.98
N ALA A 119 -3.08 -2.66 3.47
CA ALA A 119 -3.47 -2.54 4.87
C ALA A 119 -4.69 -3.41 5.21
N MET A 120 -5.70 -3.48 4.33
CA MET A 120 -6.88 -4.33 4.51
C MET A 120 -6.49 -5.81 4.56
N ARG A 121 -5.52 -6.23 3.73
CA ARG A 121 -4.98 -7.58 3.74
C ARG A 121 -4.22 -7.91 5.03
N SER A 122 -3.42 -6.97 5.52
CA SER A 122 -2.57 -7.14 6.70
C SER A 122 -3.34 -7.07 8.02
N VAL A 123 -4.18 -6.04 8.19
CA VAL A 123 -4.96 -5.82 9.42
C VAL A 123 -6.18 -6.74 9.46
N ASN A 124 -6.77 -7.06 8.30
CA ASN A 124 -7.97 -7.90 8.17
C ASN A 124 -9.07 -7.53 9.19
N PRO A 125 -9.63 -6.30 9.12
CA PRO A 125 -10.70 -5.88 10.02
C PRO A 125 -11.88 -6.86 10.00
N GLU A 126 -12.62 -6.92 11.10
CA GLU A 126 -13.73 -7.88 11.27
C GLU A 126 -15.04 -7.38 10.67
N ASP A 127 -15.23 -6.06 10.60
CA ASP A 127 -16.46 -5.41 10.17
C ASP A 127 -16.23 -4.14 9.32
N ILE A 128 -17.33 -3.58 8.82
CA ILE A 128 -17.33 -2.37 7.97
C ILE A 128 -16.84 -1.13 8.76
N GLU A 129 -17.16 -1.02 10.04
CA GLU A 129 -16.74 0.12 10.87
C GLU A 129 -15.22 0.14 11.06
N GLY A 130 -14.61 -1.03 11.32
CA GLY A 130 -13.17 -1.21 11.40
C GLY A 130 -12.49 -0.91 10.07
N ALA A 131 -13.07 -1.34 8.94
CA ALA A 131 -12.57 -1.01 7.61
C ALA A 131 -12.61 0.50 7.34
N GLU A 132 -13.69 1.19 7.70
CA GLU A 132 -13.80 2.64 7.55
C GLU A 132 -12.74 3.39 8.35
N LYS A 133 -12.58 3.04 9.63
CA LYS A 133 -11.53 3.62 10.48
C LYS A 133 -10.14 3.42 9.87
N LEU A 134 -9.87 2.24 9.33
CA LEU A 134 -8.59 1.93 8.70
C LEU A 134 -8.36 2.77 7.43
N ILE A 135 -9.33 2.80 6.51
CA ILE A 135 -9.24 3.57 5.25
C ILE A 135 -9.05 5.05 5.56
N ARG A 136 -9.87 5.62 6.45
CA ARG A 136 -9.77 7.04 6.82
C ARG A 136 -8.41 7.38 7.43
N ARG A 137 -7.87 6.50 8.29
CA ARG A 137 -6.53 6.68 8.86
C ARG A 137 -5.47 6.73 7.77
N ILE A 138 -5.50 5.81 6.80
CA ILE A 138 -4.54 5.75 5.70
C ILE A 138 -4.59 7.04 4.86
N VAL A 139 -5.80 7.45 4.45
CA VAL A 139 -5.99 8.67 3.66
C VAL A 139 -5.52 9.91 4.43
N LYS A 140 -5.81 9.98 5.73
CA LYS A 140 -5.33 11.05 6.61
C LYS A 140 -3.81 11.08 6.64
N THR A 141 -3.15 9.94 6.86
CA THR A 141 -1.68 9.85 6.88
C THR A 141 -1.07 10.34 5.56
N LYS A 142 -1.60 9.94 4.41
CA LYS A 142 -1.10 10.43 3.10
C LYS A 142 -1.30 11.94 2.93
N THR A 143 -2.42 12.47 3.42
CA THR A 143 -2.71 13.90 3.42
C THR A 143 -1.73 14.68 4.31
N ASP A 144 -1.55 14.24 5.56
CA ASP A 144 -0.64 14.85 6.53
C ASP A 144 0.83 14.83 6.03
N GLN A 145 1.20 13.81 5.25
CA GLN A 145 2.51 13.65 4.61
C GLN A 145 2.65 14.42 3.29
N ASN A 146 1.70 15.30 2.96
CA ASN A 146 1.65 16.08 1.71
C ASN A 146 1.72 15.22 0.42
N GLN A 147 1.33 13.95 0.48
CA GLN A 147 1.40 13.06 -0.68
C GLN A 147 0.38 13.42 -1.76
N LEU A 148 -0.72 14.06 -1.38
CA LEU A 148 -1.80 14.46 -2.30
C LEU A 148 -1.69 15.93 -2.75
N ILE A 149 -0.64 16.65 -2.33
CA ILE A 149 -0.58 18.12 -2.46
C ILE A 149 -0.57 18.61 -3.92
N LYS A 150 -0.19 17.75 -4.88
CA LYS A 150 -0.13 18.08 -6.32
C LYS A 150 -1.17 17.31 -7.16
N SER A 151 -2.01 16.48 -6.55
CA SER A 151 -2.88 15.57 -7.32
C SER A 151 -4.07 16.26 -7.98
N GLY A 152 -4.44 17.44 -7.51
CA GLY A 152 -5.67 18.14 -7.94
C GLY A 152 -6.94 17.68 -7.22
N LEU A 153 -6.88 16.64 -6.38
CA LEU A 153 -8.03 16.16 -5.63
C LEU A 153 -8.51 17.18 -4.60
N SER A 154 -9.79 17.52 -4.66
CA SER A 154 -10.50 18.23 -3.60
C SER A 154 -10.85 17.31 -2.43
N PHE A 155 -11.11 17.87 -1.24
CA PHE A 155 -11.58 17.10 -0.09
C PHE A 155 -12.89 16.33 -0.38
N ALA A 156 -13.78 16.88 -1.22
CA ALA A 156 -15.00 16.20 -1.61
C ALA A 156 -14.73 14.95 -2.48
N GLN A 157 -13.76 15.03 -3.40
CA GLN A 157 -13.33 13.88 -4.19
C GLN A 157 -12.62 12.85 -3.30
N VAL A 158 -11.80 13.28 -2.33
CA VAL A 158 -11.18 12.38 -1.35
C VAL A 158 -12.23 11.61 -0.55
N GLU A 159 -13.29 12.27 -0.09
CA GLU A 159 -14.40 11.59 0.60
C GLU A 159 -15.11 10.61 -0.33
N THR A 160 -15.34 10.99 -1.59
CA THR A 160 -15.92 10.09 -2.60
C THR A 160 -15.07 8.83 -2.81
N ILE A 161 -13.74 8.97 -2.82
CA ILE A 161 -12.80 7.85 -2.93
C ILE A 161 -12.90 6.94 -1.69
N ILE A 162 -12.92 7.51 -0.48
CA ILE A 162 -13.08 6.75 0.78
C ILE A 162 -14.35 5.91 0.74
N LEU A 163 -15.48 6.52 0.40
CA LEU A 163 -16.78 5.83 0.33
C LEU A 163 -16.80 4.76 -0.77
N SER A 164 -16.11 4.99 -1.89
CA SER A 164 -15.97 4.00 -2.97
C SER A 164 -15.17 2.78 -2.51
N PHE A 165 -14.05 2.97 -1.80
CA PHE A 165 -13.29 1.86 -1.23
C PHE A 165 -14.13 1.08 -0.21
N LEU A 166 -14.86 1.79 0.65
CA LEU A 166 -15.76 1.14 1.62
C LEU A 166 -16.82 0.29 0.95
N HIS A 167 -17.43 0.78 -0.13
CA HIS A 167 -18.43 0.03 -0.87
C HIS A 167 -17.86 -1.28 -1.45
N VAL A 168 -16.64 -1.25 -1.99
CA VAL A 168 -15.94 -2.44 -2.50
C VAL A 168 -15.72 -3.47 -1.38
N TYR A 169 -15.25 -3.03 -0.21
CA TYR A 169 -15.00 -3.94 0.92
C TYR A 169 -16.27 -4.37 1.67
N ALA A 170 -17.37 -3.62 1.61
CA ALA A 170 -18.64 -4.02 2.20
C ALA A 170 -19.11 -5.38 1.66
N GLY A 171 -18.86 -5.69 0.37
CA GLY A 171 -19.16 -7.00 -0.21
C GLY A 171 -18.41 -8.16 0.47
N HIS A 172 -17.18 -7.93 0.93
CA HIS A 172 -16.36 -8.91 1.65
C HIS A 172 -16.93 -9.25 3.02
N PHE A 173 -17.48 -8.26 3.74
CA PHE A 173 -18.05 -8.44 5.07
C PHE A 173 -19.42 -9.13 5.05
N HIS A 174 -20.27 -8.83 4.06
CA HIS A 174 -21.56 -9.49 3.92
C HIS A 174 -21.44 -10.98 3.61
N GLN A 175 -20.39 -11.41 2.89
CA GLN A 175 -20.14 -12.85 2.66
C GLN A 175 -19.71 -13.61 3.92
N ARG A 176 -19.20 -12.91 4.95
CA ARG A 176 -18.83 -13.53 6.24
C ARG A 176 -20.01 -13.71 7.20
N ILE A 177 -21.12 -13.00 7.00
CA ILE A 177 -22.35 -13.23 7.77
C ILE A 177 -23.07 -14.41 7.11
N ALA A 178 -22.81 -15.63 7.60
CA ALA A 178 -23.61 -16.79 7.27
C ALA A 178 -25.08 -16.49 7.61
N TYR A 179 -25.97 -16.66 6.64
CA TYR A 179 -27.41 -16.67 6.93
C TYR A 179 -27.67 -17.78 7.95
N PRO A 180 -28.44 -17.52 9.02
CA PRO A 180 -28.79 -18.57 9.97
C PRO A 180 -29.53 -19.66 9.20
N GLU A 181 -28.98 -20.89 9.21
CA GLU A 181 -29.72 -22.06 8.75
C GLU A 181 -31.01 -22.13 9.58
N ARG A 182 -32.15 -21.94 8.93
CA ARG A 182 -33.46 -22.18 9.53
C ARG A 182 -33.45 -23.63 10.05
N GLN A 183 -33.44 -23.80 11.37
CA GLN A 183 -33.73 -25.11 11.94
C GLN A 183 -35.12 -25.55 11.44
N PRO A 184 -35.26 -26.77 10.89
CA PRO A 184 -36.57 -27.25 10.49
C PRO A 184 -37.46 -27.31 11.73
N GLU A 185 -38.64 -26.70 11.64
CA GLU A 185 -39.63 -26.77 12.72
C GLU A 185 -39.93 -28.25 13.03
N PRO A 186 -40.03 -28.63 14.32
CA PRO A 186 -40.40 -29.98 14.68
C PRO A 186 -41.80 -30.26 14.13
N ALA A 187 -41.92 -31.34 13.37
CA ALA A 187 -43.20 -31.80 12.87
C ALA A 187 -44.15 -32.05 14.06
N THR A 188 -45.19 -31.24 14.17
CA THR A 188 -46.27 -31.44 15.12
C THR A 188 -47.01 -32.72 14.73
N ILE A 189 -47.06 -33.68 15.66
CA ILE A 189 -47.75 -34.97 15.55
C ILE A 189 -49.25 -34.77 15.83
#